data_AF-A0A2E0R6L4-F1
#
_entry.id   AF-A0A2E0R6L4-F1
#
_cell.length_a   1.000
_cell.length_b   1.000
_cell.length_c   1.000
_cell.angle_alpha   90.00
_cell.angle_beta   90.00
_cell.angle_gamma   90.00
#
_symmetry.space_group_name_H-M   'P 1'
#
loop_
_entity.id
_entity.type
_entity.pdbx_description
1 polymer ?
#
loop_
_entity_poly.entity_id
_entity_poly.type
_entity_poly.pdbx_seq_one_letter_code
_entity_poly.pdbx_strand_id
1 'polypeptide(L)' 'MIIAFLLVVVVSGETVSDNRMLFESIYRCNEFAIAIEEGRGSSENIKRYRMQKNVSAYCIPKMVPKETELFE' A
#
# COMPACT_ATOMS: atom_id res chain seq x y z
N MET A 1 -7.59 -4.81 -20.73
CA MET A 1 -6.42 -4.83 -19.84
C MET A 1 -5.88 -3.42 -19.69
N ILE A 2 -5.58 -3.02 -18.47
CA ILE A 2 -4.89 -1.78 -18.10
C ILE A 2 -3.82 -2.11 -17.05
N ILE A 3 -2.88 -1.18 -16.84
CA ILE A 3 -1.92 -1.26 -15.75
C ILE A 3 -2.55 -0.65 -14.49
N ALA A 4 -2.39 -1.33 -13.37
CA ALA A 4 -2.71 -0.85 -12.03
C ALA A 4 -1.53 -1.13 -11.09
N PHE A 5 -1.55 -0.56 -9.90
CA PHE A 5 -0.48 -0.69 -8.92
C PHE A 5 -0.99 -1.36 -7.65
N LEU A 6 -0.56 -2.59 -7.41
CA LEU A 6 -0.92 -3.35 -6.21
C LEU A 6 -0.06 -2.87 -5.03
N LEU A 7 -0.73 -2.40 -3.99
CA LEU A 7 -0.11 -2.12 -2.70
C LEU A 7 0.18 -3.44 -1.97
N VAL A 8 1.46 -3.73 -1.78
CA VAL A 8 1.98 -4.87 -1.03
C VAL A 8 2.43 -4.39 0.34
N VAL A 9 1.90 -5.01 1.40
CA VAL A 9 2.22 -4.73 2.79
C VAL A 9 2.74 -6.02 3.42
N VAL A 10 3.91 -5.93 4.03
CA VAL A 10 4.58 -7.02 4.71
C VAL A 10 4.70 -6.66 6.18
N VAL A 11 4.17 -7.50 7.06
CA VAL A 11 4.23 -7.34 8.53
C VAL A 11 4.93 -8.56 9.10
N SER A 12 6.06 -8.35 9.77
CA SER A 12 6.87 -9.43 10.37
C SER A 12 7.26 -10.54 9.38
N GLY A 13 7.44 -10.18 8.10
CA GLY A 13 7.76 -11.13 7.02
C GLY A 13 6.55 -11.78 6.34
N GLU A 14 5.33 -11.54 6.84
CA GLU A 14 4.09 -12.05 6.24
C GLU A 14 3.43 -10.98 5.37
N THR A 15 3.06 -11.35 4.15
CA THR A 15 2.29 -10.46 3.27
C THR A 15 0.83 -10.42 3.72
N VAL A 16 0.35 -9.23 4.08
CA VAL A 16 -1.03 -9.01 4.56
C VAL A 16 -1.90 -8.28 3.54
N SER A 17 -1.38 -8.05 2.33
CA SER A 17 -2.12 -7.39 1.24
C SER A 17 -3.17 -8.27 0.59
N ASP A 18 -4.26 -7.62 0.18
CA ASP A 18 -5.33 -8.21 -0.63
C ASP A 18 -5.13 -7.83 -2.10
N ASN A 19 -5.48 -8.74 -3.03
CA ASN A 19 -5.40 -8.50 -4.48
C ASN A 19 -6.26 -7.33 -4.99
N ARG A 20 -7.17 -6.81 -4.16
CA ARG A 20 -8.03 -5.65 -4.43
C ARG A 20 -7.39 -4.32 -4.04
N MET A 21 -6.24 -4.31 -3.36
CA MET A 21 -5.52 -3.08 -2.98
C MET A 21 -4.80 -2.47 -4.19
N LEU A 22 -5.53 -2.24 -5.28
CA LEU A 22 -5.03 -1.79 -6.57
C LEU A 22 -5.32 -0.31 -6.75
N PHE A 23 -4.31 0.46 -7.14
CA PHE A 23 -4.41 1.89 -7.41
C PHE A 23 -4.25 2.18 -8.89
N GLU A 24 -4.91 3.22 -9.37
CA GLU A 24 -4.72 3.72 -10.74
C GLU A 24 -3.35 4.39 -10.92
N SER A 25 -2.89 5.06 -9.86
CA SER A 25 -1.67 5.87 -9.85
C SER A 25 -0.60 5.26 -8.95
N ILE A 26 0.61 5.12 -9.50
CA ILE A 26 1.79 4.71 -8.72
C ILE A 26 2.10 5.72 -7.62
N TYR A 27 1.87 7.01 -7.86
CA TYR A 27 2.12 8.06 -6.88
C TYR A 27 1.17 7.92 -5.70
N ARG A 28 -0.12 7.70 -5.97
CA ARG A 28 -1.11 7.47 -4.91
C ARG A 28 -0.80 6.21 -4.11
N CYS A 29 -0.49 5.12 -4.79
CA CYS A 29 -0.10 3.88 -4.14
C CYS A 29 1.10 4.09 -3.21
N ASN A 30 2.11 4.83 -3.66
CA ASN A 30 3.29 5.13 -2.85
C ASN A 30 2.99 6.04 -1.65
N GLU A 31 2.06 7.00 -1.76
CA GLU A 31 1.62 7.80 -0.61
C GLU A 31 1.04 6.90 0.49
N PHE A 32 0.23 5.91 0.12
CA PHE A 32 -0.34 4.95 1.05
C PHE A 32 0.75 4.02 1.62
N ALA A 33 1.67 3.54 0.79
CA ALA A 33 2.79 2.73 1.24
C ALA A 33 3.61 3.47 2.32
N ILE A 34 4.00 4.71 2.06
CA ILE A 34 4.74 5.56 3.02
C ILE A 34 3.91 5.78 4.30
N ALA A 35 2.61 6.09 4.16
CA ALA A 35 1.75 6.29 5.31
C ALA A 35 1.63 5.03 6.19
N ILE A 36 1.62 3.84 5.58
CA ILE A 36 1.64 2.56 6.27
C ILE A 36 2.98 2.34 6.94
N GLU A 37 4.11 2.53 6.26
CA GLU A 37 5.43 2.36 6.87
C GLU A 37 5.65 3.31 8.04
N GLU A 38 5.13 4.53 7.98
CA GLU A 38 5.21 5.52 9.05
C GLU A 38 4.14 5.33 10.15
N GLY A 39 3.13 4.49 9.91
CA GLY A 39 2.04 4.26 10.86
C GLY A 39 1.08 5.43 11.03
N ARG A 40 0.89 6.27 9.99
CA ARG A 40 0.07 7.51 10.07
C ARG A 40 -1.40 7.28 10.46
N GLY A 41 -1.92 6.07 10.29
CA GLY A 41 -3.30 5.69 10.66
C GLY A 41 -3.46 5.07 12.05
N SER A 42 -2.37 4.94 12.82
CA SER A 42 -2.39 4.32 14.14
C SER A 42 -2.69 5.34 15.24
N SER A 43 -3.41 4.90 16.29
CA SER A 43 -3.86 5.69 17.45
C SER A 43 -2.79 6.65 18.00
N GLU A 44 -3.22 7.81 18.50
CA GLU A 44 -2.52 9.02 19.01
C GLU A 44 -1.12 8.87 19.66
N ASN A 45 -0.68 7.66 20.02
CA ASN A 45 0.55 7.39 20.75
C ASN A 45 1.75 6.98 19.87
N ILE A 46 1.56 6.74 18.57
CA ILE A 46 2.70 6.50 17.67
C ILE A 46 3.27 7.86 17.24
N LYS A 47 4.47 8.17 17.75
CA LYS A 47 5.24 9.36 17.39
C LYS A 47 5.21 9.52 15.87
N ARG A 48 4.57 10.60 15.39
CA ARG A 48 4.21 10.97 14.01
C ARG A 48 5.26 10.79 12.90
N TYR A 49 6.47 10.34 13.20
CA TYR A 49 7.62 10.32 12.29
C TYR A 49 8.61 9.20 12.60
N ARG A 50 8.14 8.03 13.02
CA ARG A 50 9.02 6.85 13.16
C ARG A 50 8.50 5.72 12.30
N MET A 51 9.33 5.27 11.36
CA MET A 51 9.07 4.04 10.62
C MET A 51 8.74 2.92 11.62
N GLN A 52 7.61 2.27 11.38
CA GLN A 52 7.16 1.12 12.14
C GLN A 52 8.20 0.00 11.97
N LYS A 53 8.51 -0.70 13.07
CA LYS A 53 9.44 -1.83 13.02
C LYS A 53 8.75 -3.03 12.36
N ASN A 54 9.47 -3.72 11.48
CA ASN A 54 9.00 -4.93 10.79
C ASN A 54 7.74 -4.73 9.94
N VAL A 55 7.47 -3.50 9.51
CA VAL A 55 6.43 -3.19 8.52
C VAL A 55 7.12 -2.59 7.30
N SER A 56 6.85 -3.15 6.14
CA SER A 56 7.28 -2.61 4.85
C SER A 56 6.10 -2.55 3.91
N ALA A 57 6.02 -1.51 3.10
CA ALA A 57 4.97 -1.40 2.09
C ALA A 57 5.53 -0.84 0.78
N TYR A 58 5.10 -1.41 -0.34
CA TYR A 58 5.57 -1.02 -1.67
C TYR A 58 4.53 -1.35 -2.74
N CYS A 59 4.69 -0.75 -3.92
CA CYS A 59 3.75 -0.89 -5.02
C CYS A 59 4.36 -1.68 -6.18
N ILE A 60 3.61 -2.64 -6.72
CA ILE A 60 4.03 -3.41 -7.91
C ILE A 60 3.03 -3.22 -9.06
N PRO A 61 3.49 -3.06 -10.31
CA PRO A 61 2.61 -2.97 -11.46
C PRO A 61 1.93 -4.33 -11.71
N LYS A 62 0.63 -4.31 -12.00
CA LYS A 62 -0.17 -5.49 -12.32
C LYS A 62 -1.09 -5.20 -13.50
N MET A 63 -1.18 -6.15 -14.43
CA MET A 63 -2.12 -6.09 -15.54
C MET A 63 -3.49 -6.62 -15.09
N VAL A 64 -4.53 -5.80 -15.26
CA VAL A 64 -5.89 -6.13 -14.78
C VAL A 64 -6.96 -5.85 -15.85
N PRO A 65 -8.14 -6.49 -15.82
CA PRO A 65 -9.29 -6.12 -16.65
C PRO A 65 -9.64 -4.63 -16.53
N LYS A 66 -10.20 -4.04 -17.59
CA LYS A 66 -10.54 -2.60 -17.61
C LYS A 66 -11.63 -2.24 -16.61
N GLU A 67 -12.42 -3.24 -16.24
CA GLU A 67 -13.59 -3.17 -15.38
C GLU A 67 -13.24 -3.41 -13.90
N THR A 68 -11.95 -3.56 -13.59
CA THR A 68 -11.47 -3.74 -12.22
C THR A 68 -11.66 -2.44 -11.45
N GLU A 69 -12.23 -2.52 -10.25
CA GLU A 69 -12.32 -1.38 -9.34
C GLU A 69 -10.93 -1.02 -8.81
N LEU A 70 -10.53 0.25 -8.95
CA LEU A 70 -9.23 0.77 -8.58
C LEU A 70 -9.40 1.96 -7.63
N PHE A 71 -8.45 2.11 -6.70
CA PHE A 71 -8.36 3.27 -5.82
C PHE A 71 -7.71 4.46 -6.55
N GLU A 72 -8.33 5.64 -6.41
CA GLU A 72 -7.85 6.92 -6.95
C GLU A 72 -6.83 7.64 -6.06
#